data_AF-A0A662TNX2-F1
#
_entry.id   AF-A0A662TNX2-F1
#
_cell.length_a   1.000
_cell.length_b   1.000
_cell.length_c   1.000
_cell.angle_alpha   90.00
_cell.angle_beta   90.00
_cell.angle_gamma   90.00
#
_symmetry.space_group_name_H-M   'P 1'
#
loop_
_entity.id
_entity.type
_entity.pdbx_description
1 polymer ?
#
loop_
_entity_poly.entity_id
_entity_poly.type
_entity_poly.pdbx_seq_one_letter_code
_entity_poly.pdbx_strand_id
1 'polypeptide(L)'
;MSPLLGSGIFSMKAACIVGALSIIIGALLLTSRIKHTLSMELIRVSLSGEAVFIILVSSLAWLLVTAYMGWPSSLTQAIIGSAVSVALVKYGIHVIDANILFKLVIGWVLSPIIGLVMAFTIYKTLQFAVIKR
;
A
#
# COMPACT_ATOMS: atom_id res chain seq x y z
N MET A 1 6.30 4.51 -11.50
CA MET A 1 6.91 5.33 -12.58
C MET A 1 8.34 4.90 -12.92
N SER A 2 9.03 4.10 -12.10
CA SER A 2 10.40 3.65 -12.35
C SER A 2 10.63 2.97 -13.72
N PRO A 3 9.73 2.10 -14.23
CA PRO A 3 9.90 1.52 -15.58
C PRO A 3 9.74 2.53 -16.72
N LEU A 4 8.89 3.55 -16.55
CA LEU A 4 8.65 4.62 -17.53
C LEU A 4 9.85 5.56 -17.65
N LEU A 5 10.53 5.84 -16.53
CA LEU A 5 11.77 6.62 -16.53
C LEU A 5 12.96 5.78 -17.03
N GLY A 6 13.01 4.50 -16.65
CA GLY A 6 14.07 3.58 -17.06
C GLY A 6 14.08 3.25 -18.56
N SER A 7 12.97 3.46 -19.28
CA SER A 7 12.93 3.27 -20.74
C SER A 7 13.62 4.40 -21.52
N GLY A 8 13.93 5.54 -20.89
CA GLY A 8 14.52 6.71 -21.54
C GLY A 8 13.57 7.48 -22.47
N ILE A 9 12.31 7.06 -22.59
CA ILE A 9 11.33 7.64 -23.52
C ILE A 9 10.68 8.90 -22.92
N PHE A 10 10.51 8.97 -21.60
CA PHE A 10 9.81 10.06 -20.92
C PHE A 10 10.75 10.96 -20.10
N SER A 11 10.51 12.27 -20.14
CA SER A 11 11.16 13.22 -19.23
C SER A 11 10.64 13.07 -17.80
N MET A 12 11.48 13.39 -16.81
CA MET A 12 11.13 13.29 -15.38
C MET A 12 9.83 14.02 -15.05
N LYS A 13 9.66 15.25 -15.59
CA LYS A 13 8.46 16.07 -15.36
C LYS A 13 7.20 15.39 -15.90
N ALA A 14 7.24 14.84 -17.11
CA ALA A 14 6.10 14.18 -17.73
C ALA A 14 5.68 12.91 -16.95
N ALA A 15 6.66 12.08 -16.55
CA ALA A 15 6.38 10.87 -15.78
C ALA A 15 5.72 11.17 -14.42
N CYS A 16 6.16 12.24 -13.74
CA CYS A 16 5.55 12.68 -12.48
C CYS A 16 4.10 13.15 -12.66
N ILE A 17 3.81 13.93 -13.71
CA ILE A 17 2.44 14.41 -13.99
C ILE A 17 1.50 13.23 -14.28
N VAL A 18 1.91 12.31 -15.15
CA VAL A 18 1.11 11.12 -15.48
C VAL A 18 0.89 10.25 -14.24
N GLY A 19 1.94 10.07 -13.43
CA GLY A 19 1.84 9.35 -12.16
C GLY A 19 0.86 9.98 -11.18
N ALA A 20 0.95 11.29 -10.97
CA ALA A 20 0.05 12.03 -10.08
C ALA A 20 -1.41 11.95 -10.52
N LEU A 21 -1.69 12.17 -11.81
CA LEU A 21 -3.05 12.05 -12.35
C LEU A 21 -3.60 10.63 -12.19
N SER A 22 -2.78 9.62 -12.45
CA SER A 22 -3.18 8.22 -12.29
C SER A 22 -3.52 7.89 -10.83
N ILE A 23 -2.75 8.43 -9.87
CA ILE A 23 -3.03 8.27 -8.43
C ILE A 23 -4.34 8.96 -8.05
N ILE A 24 -4.57 10.19 -8.53
CA ILE A 24 -5.81 10.94 -8.24
C ILE A 24 -7.02 10.19 -8.78
N ILE A 25 -6.97 9.77 -10.04
CA ILE A 25 -8.06 9.02 -10.68
C ILE A 25 -8.30 7.70 -9.94
N GLY A 26 -7.23 6.95 -9.63
CA GLY A 26 -7.32 5.72 -8.87
C GLY A 26 -7.95 5.93 -7.48
N ALA A 27 -7.55 6.98 -6.78
CA ALA A 27 -8.13 7.34 -5.48
C ALA A 27 -9.62 7.65 -5.62
N LEU A 28 -10.05 8.44 -6.61
CA LEU A 28 -11.47 8.77 -6.78
C LEU A 28 -12.33 7.54 -7.12
N LEU A 29 -11.82 6.64 -7.96
CA LEU A 29 -12.59 5.49 -8.44
C LEU A 29 -12.64 4.31 -7.45
N LEU A 30 -11.56 4.08 -6.70
CA LEU A 30 -11.38 2.84 -5.92
C LEU A 30 -11.44 3.02 -4.40
N THR A 31 -11.47 4.26 -3.87
CA THR A 31 -11.43 4.50 -2.42
C THR A 31 -12.58 3.86 -1.65
N SER A 32 -13.78 3.79 -2.22
CA SER A 32 -14.96 3.20 -1.54
C SER A 32 -14.77 1.73 -1.17
N ARG A 33 -14.03 0.96 -1.99
CA ARG A 33 -13.77 -0.46 -1.75
C ARG A 33 -12.75 -0.69 -0.63
N ILE A 34 -11.77 0.21 -0.49
CA ILE A 34 -10.65 0.05 0.44
C ILE A 34 -11.04 0.45 1.87
N LYS A 35 -11.94 1.43 2.02
CA LYS A 35 -12.41 1.93 3.32
C LYS A 35 -13.05 0.86 4.19
N HIS A 36 -13.73 -0.11 3.59
CA HIS A 36 -14.37 -1.21 4.32
C HIS A 36 -13.36 -2.18 4.94
N THR A 37 -12.19 -2.36 4.34
CA THR A 37 -11.24 -3.42 4.72
C THR A 37 -10.18 -2.94 5.73
N LEU A 38 -9.80 -1.66 5.72
CA LEU A 38 -8.61 -1.22 6.47
C LEU A 38 -8.84 -0.87 7.94
N SER A 39 -10.00 -0.34 8.32
CA SER A 39 -10.17 0.29 9.64
C SER A 39 -11.28 -0.32 10.49
N MET A 40 -12.38 -0.75 9.86
CA MET A 40 -13.59 -1.18 10.57
C MET A 40 -13.49 -2.63 11.07
N GLU A 41 -12.70 -3.47 10.39
CA GLU A 41 -12.60 -4.88 10.71
C GLU A 41 -11.44 -5.18 11.68
N LEU A 42 -10.29 -4.52 11.52
CA LEU A 42 -9.09 -4.83 12.29
C LEU A 42 -9.20 -4.46 13.78
N ILE A 43 -9.83 -3.32 14.09
CA ILE A 43 -9.99 -2.81 15.46
C ILE A 43 -11.48 -2.77 15.76
N ARG A 44 -11.93 -3.57 16.74
CA ARG A 44 -13.35 -3.77 17.07
C ARG A 44 -13.96 -2.63 17.90
N VAL A 45 -13.28 -1.49 17.99
CA VAL A 45 -13.68 -0.33 18.79
C VAL A 45 -13.58 0.93 17.92
N SER A 46 -14.51 1.86 18.14
CA SER A 46 -14.47 3.17 17.49
C SER A 46 -13.25 3.96 17.98
N LEU A 47 -12.38 4.32 17.05
CA LEU A 47 -11.21 5.17 17.34
C LEU A 47 -11.67 6.61 17.56
N SER A 48 -11.19 7.24 18.64
CA SER A 48 -11.42 8.67 18.86
C SER A 48 -10.73 9.52 17.79
N GLY A 49 -11.22 10.75 17.56
CA GLY A 49 -10.60 11.68 16.60
C GLY A 49 -9.12 11.94 16.88
N GLU A 50 -8.75 12.01 18.17
CA GLU A 50 -7.35 12.10 18.61
C GLU A 50 -6.52 10.87 18.21
N ALA A 51 -7.07 9.66 18.36
CA ALA A 51 -6.40 8.43 17.98
C ALA A 51 -6.13 8.40 16.47
N VAL A 52 -7.12 8.80 15.66
CA VAL A 52 -6.96 8.92 14.20
C VAL A 52 -5.89 9.95 13.85
N PHE A 53 -5.87 11.10 14.53
CA PHE A 53 -4.85 12.12 14.31
C PHE A 53 -3.44 11.59 14.62
N ILE A 54 -3.24 10.89 15.73
CA ILE A 54 -1.96 10.28 16.09
C ILE A 54 -1.52 9.24 15.04
N ILE A 55 -2.45 8.41 14.56
CA ILE A 55 -2.17 7.41 13.50
C ILE A 55 -1.68 8.10 12.23
N LEU A 56 -2.34 9.18 11.81
CA LEU A 56 -1.95 9.92 10.59
C LEU A 56 -0.59 10.60 10.74
N VAL A 57 -0.35 11.30 11.86
CA VAL A 57 0.91 12.02 12.10
C VAL A 57 2.08 11.04 12.21
N SER A 58 1.94 9.94 12.96
CA SER A 58 3.00 8.93 13.08
C SER A 58 3.30 8.24 11.75
N SER A 59 2.28 7.90 10.97
CA SER A 59 2.46 7.29 9.65
C SER A 59 3.16 8.24 8.67
N LEU A 60 2.77 9.52 8.68
CA LEU A 60 3.38 10.54 7.84
C LEU A 60 4.83 10.81 8.25
N ALA A 61 5.10 10.90 9.55
CA ALA A 61 6.46 11.08 10.07
C ALA A 61 7.38 9.93 9.60
N TRP A 62 6.91 8.68 9.70
CA TRP A 62 7.66 7.53 9.21
C TRP A 62 7.89 7.59 7.69
N LEU A 63 6.87 7.95 6.92
CA LEU A 63 7.02 8.10 5.48
C LEU A 63 8.04 9.17 5.10
N LEU A 64 8.04 10.32 5.77
CA LEU A 64 9.02 11.38 5.52
C LEU A 64 10.45 10.93 5.84
N VAL A 65 10.64 10.21 6.95
CA VAL A 65 11.95 9.63 7.32
C VAL A 65 12.41 8.67 6.23
N THR A 66 11.57 7.70 5.83
CA THR A 66 11.94 6.73 4.80
C THR A 66 12.18 7.36 3.44
N ALA A 67 11.39 8.38 3.07
CA ALA A 67 11.59 9.15 1.84
C ALA A 67 12.93 9.90 1.84
N TYR A 68 13.31 10.51 2.97
CA TYR A 68 14.60 11.17 3.12
C TYR A 68 15.77 10.18 3.02
N MET A 69 15.62 8.98 3.59
CA MET A 69 16.62 7.92 3.51
C MET A 69 16.65 7.20 2.15
N GLY A 70 15.71 7.49 1.25
CA GLY A 70 15.57 6.81 -0.04
C GLY A 70 15.10 5.35 0.08
N TRP A 71 14.54 4.95 1.22
CA TRP A 71 14.05 3.59 1.45
C TRP A 71 12.63 3.42 0.90
N PRO A 72 12.37 2.38 0.10
CA PRO A 72 11.00 2.09 -0.34
C PRO A 72 10.18 1.63 0.86
N SER A 73 9.19 2.44 1.25
CA SER A 73 8.30 2.17 2.39
C SER A 73 6.85 2.09 1.95
N SER A 74 6.06 1.30 2.68
CA SER A 74 4.62 1.10 2.43
C SER A 74 3.78 1.95 3.37
N LEU A 75 3.02 2.91 2.80
CA LEU A 75 2.06 3.72 3.56
C LEU A 75 1.01 2.86 4.26
N THR A 76 0.55 1.78 3.60
CA THR A 76 -0.46 0.88 4.17
C THR A 76 0.04 0.19 5.43
N GLN A 77 1.29 -0.28 5.44
CA GLN A 77 1.90 -0.91 6.61
C GLN A 77 2.13 0.09 7.73
N ALA A 78 2.54 1.32 7.40
CA ALA A 78 2.69 2.39 8.39
C ALA A 78 1.38 2.70 9.10
N ILE A 79 0.28 2.88 8.35
CA ILE A 79 -1.05 3.14 8.93
C ILE A 79 -1.52 1.97 9.81
N ILE A 80 -1.41 0.73 9.33
CA ILE A 80 -1.83 -0.45 10.09
C ILE A 80 -1.01 -0.60 11.37
N GLY A 81 0.32 -0.45 11.29
CA GLY A 81 1.21 -0.52 12.45
C GLY A 81 0.91 0.54 13.50
N SER A 82 0.68 1.79 13.07
CA SER A 82 0.28 2.88 13.96
C SER A 82 -1.11 2.66 14.56
N ALA A 83 -2.06 2.11 13.80
CA ALA A 83 -3.39 1.82 14.31
C ALA A 83 -3.36 0.70 15.37
N VAL A 84 -2.62 -0.37 15.12
CA VAL A 84 -2.39 -1.49 16.05
C VAL A 84 -1.72 -1.01 17.33
N SER A 85 -0.71 -0.15 17.25
CA SER A 85 -0.01 0.36 18.44
C SER A 85 -0.91 1.26 19.29
N VAL A 86 -1.67 2.18 18.68
CA VAL A 86 -2.61 3.04 19.40
C VAL A 86 -3.74 2.21 20.03
N ALA A 87 -4.26 1.22 19.31
CA ALA A 87 -5.28 0.32 19.84
C ALA A 87 -4.77 -0.49 21.04
N LEU A 88 -3.55 -1.03 20.93
CA LEU A 88 -2.90 -1.79 22.00
C LEU A 88 -2.70 -0.95 23.27
N VAL A 89 -2.24 0.30 23.11
CA VAL A 89 -1.97 1.20 24.25
C VAL A 89 -3.25 1.70 24.91
N LYS A 90 -4.26 2.11 24.13
CA LYS A 90 -5.50 2.70 24.69
C LYS A 90 -6.52 1.66 25.16
N TYR A 91 -6.62 0.52 24.48
CA TYR A 91 -7.71 -0.43 24.68
C TYR A 91 -7.22 -1.86 24.94
N GLY A 92 -5.92 -2.13 24.83
CA GLY A 92 -5.36 -3.47 25.05
C GLY A 92 -5.47 -4.40 23.83
N ILE A 93 -4.93 -5.61 23.95
CA ILE A 93 -4.80 -6.54 22.80
C ILE A 93 -6.13 -7.15 22.34
N HIS A 94 -7.13 -7.20 23.23
CA HIS A 94 -8.41 -7.89 22.98
C HIS A 94 -9.31 -7.18 21.96
N VAL A 95 -9.04 -5.89 21.68
CA VAL A 95 -9.78 -5.14 20.65
C VAL A 95 -9.27 -5.39 19.23
N ILE A 96 -8.12 -6.04 19.10
CA ILE A 96 -7.45 -6.29 17.83
C ILE A 96 -7.89 -7.67 17.33
N ASP A 97 -8.43 -7.71 16.11
CA ASP A 97 -8.78 -8.99 15.49
C ASP A 97 -7.54 -9.67 14.89
N ALA A 98 -7.03 -10.66 15.62
CA ALA A 98 -5.84 -11.42 15.22
C ALA A 98 -6.04 -12.18 13.90
N ASN A 99 -7.26 -12.61 13.58
CA ASN A 99 -7.55 -13.33 12.32
C ASN A 99 -7.43 -12.38 11.13
N ILE A 100 -7.95 -11.16 11.27
CA ILE A 100 -7.84 -10.14 10.22
C ILE A 100 -6.39 -9.67 10.08
N LEU A 101 -5.70 -9.44 11.19
CA LEU A 101 -4.27 -9.10 11.16
C LEU A 101 -3.46 -10.19 10.43
N PHE A 102 -3.75 -11.46 10.72
CA PHE A 102 -3.10 -12.59 10.05
C PHE A 102 -3.41 -12.64 8.55
N LYS A 103 -4.66 -12.41 8.13
CA LYS A 103 -5.03 -12.31 6.71
C LYS A 103 -4.29 -11.17 6.00
N LEU A 104 -4.11 -10.03 6.66
CA LEU A 104 -3.34 -8.90 6.11
C LEU A 104 -1.88 -9.28 5.88
N VAL A 105 -1.24 -9.93 6.87
CA VAL A 105 0.14 -10.40 6.76
C VAL A 105 0.29 -11.42 5.64
N ILE A 106 -0.62 -12.39 5.54
CA ILE A 106 -0.65 -13.33 4.41
C ILE A 106 -0.78 -12.58 3.09
N GLY A 107 -1.67 -11.59 3.01
CA GLY A 107 -1.85 -10.76 1.82
C GLY A 107 -0.57 -10.04 1.39
N TRP A 108 0.24 -9.56 2.34
CA TRP A 108 1.53 -8.92 2.04
C TRP A 108 2.55 -9.88 1.44
N VAL A 109 2.54 -11.15 1.85
CA VAL A 109 3.44 -12.18 1.30
C VAL A 109 2.92 -12.72 -0.05
N LEU A 110 1.61 -12.92 -0.17
CA LEU A 110 1.00 -13.45 -1.39
C LEU A 110 1.02 -12.44 -2.54
N SER A 111 0.89 -11.14 -2.26
CA SER A 111 0.81 -10.12 -3.32
C SER A 111 2.05 -10.09 -4.23
N PRO A 112 3.30 -10.09 -3.71
CA PRO A 112 4.50 -10.22 -4.53
C PRO A 112 4.57 -11.53 -5.32
N ILE A 113 4.16 -12.65 -4.71
CA ILE A 113 4.19 -13.98 -5.35
C ILE A 113 3.24 -14.01 -6.54
N ILE A 114 2.00 -13.55 -6.35
CA ILE A 114 1.01 -13.46 -7.42
C ILE A 114 1.51 -12.52 -8.52
N GLY A 115 2.09 -11.38 -8.13
CA GLY A 115 2.71 -10.44 -9.06
C GLY A 115 3.82 -11.08 -9.89
N LEU A 116 4.70 -11.87 -9.27
CA LEU A 116 5.78 -12.60 -9.94
C LEU A 116 5.23 -13.63 -10.94
N VAL A 117 4.26 -14.45 -10.51
CA VAL A 117 3.64 -15.48 -11.36
C VAL A 117 2.95 -14.85 -12.57
N MET A 118 2.19 -13.77 -12.36
CA MET A 118 1.54 -13.05 -13.45
C MET A 118 2.56 -12.42 -14.40
N ALA A 119 3.58 -11.73 -13.88
CA ALA A 119 4.62 -11.12 -14.70
C ALA A 119 5.37 -12.16 -15.55
N PHE A 120 5.73 -13.30 -14.94
CA PHE A 120 6.39 -14.40 -15.65
C PHE A 120 5.50 -14.98 -16.76
N THR A 121 4.21 -15.19 -16.48
CA THR A 121 3.24 -15.74 -17.44
C THR A 121 3.07 -14.80 -18.63
N ILE A 122 2.87 -13.50 -18.36
CA ILE A 122 2.72 -12.48 -19.41
C ILE A 122 4.00 -12.41 -20.26
N TYR A 123 5.18 -12.39 -19.63
CA TYR A 123 6.45 -12.35 -20.35
C TYR A 123 6.63 -13.56 -21.27
N LYS A 124 6.34 -14.77 -20.80
CA LYS A 124 6.43 -16.00 -21.60
C LYS A 124 5.47 -15.99 -22.78
N THR A 125 4.23 -15.54 -22.57
CA THR A 125 3.24 -15.43 -23.65
C THR A 125 3.69 -14.43 -24.71
N LEU A 126 4.19 -13.25 -24.31
CA LEU A 126 4.71 -12.26 -25.25
C LEU A 126 5.95 -12.77 -26.00
N GLN A 127 6.87 -13.44 -25.31
CA GLN A 127 8.06 -14.04 -25.92
C GLN A 127 7.67 -15.06 -26.99
N PHE A 128 6.69 -15.92 -26.72
CA PHE A 128 6.22 -16.91 -27.69
C PHE A 128 5.49 -16.26 -28.87
N ALA A 129 4.60 -15.31 -28.62
CA ALA A 129 3.75 -14.72 -29.65
C ALA A 129 4.47 -13.74 -30.58
N VAL A 130 5.44 -12.98 -30.07
CA VAL A 130 6.08 -11.87 -30.80
C VAL A 130 7.55 -12.16 -31.13
N ILE A 131 8.32 -12.67 -30.16
CA ILE A 131 9.79 -12.75 -30.28
C ILE A 131 10.22 -14.04 -31.00
N LYS A 132 9.50 -15.14 -30.81
CA LYS A 132 9.78 -16.45 -31.46
C LYS A 132 9.05 -16.66 -32.79
N ARG A 133 8.47 -15.61 -33.36
CA ARG A 133 7.84 -15.65 -34.69
C ARG A 133 8.81 -15.15 -35.75
#